data_AF-A0A2T7NUS2-F1
#
_entry.id   AF-A0A2T7NUS2-F1
#
_cell.length_a   1.000
_cell.length_b   1.000
_cell.length_c   1.000
_cell.angle_alpha   90.00
_cell.angle_beta   90.00
_cell.angle_gamma   90.00
#
_symmetry.space_group_name_H-M   'P 1'
#
loop_
_entity.id
_entity.type
_entity.pdbx_description
1 polymer ?
#
loop_
_entity_poly.entity_id
_entity_poly.type
_entity_poly.pdbx_seq_one_letter_code
_entity_poly.pdbx_strand_id
1 'polypeptide(L)'
;MVEEGKSGRGDGHRLHKEADSEKKVIEGSAKRSLQIVNMGEVNLVNRDENDINNHVKVCFEDVLAEPEGSHSIDCVWKLSYCCFNCSKGCCYNLLAILCGIPSALCWGFEFAIIAFYHIWYLTPCLRAYMINCGMMQKYFGTCLQCCIGPICETCGLFFSQITVKNV
;
A
#
# COMPACT_ATOMS: atom_id res chain seq x y z
N MET A 1 -38.27 -21.89 -1.48
CA MET A 1 -37.85 -20.57 -1.99
C MET A 1 -37.70 -19.69 -0.75
N VAL A 2 -36.50 -19.62 -0.13
CA VAL A 2 -35.38 -18.66 -0.43
C VAL A 2 -35.66 -17.34 0.31
N GLU A 3 -34.89 -16.77 1.24
CA GLU A 3 -33.56 -17.02 1.83
C GLU A 3 -33.57 -16.60 3.31
N GLU A 4 -33.00 -17.42 4.19
CA GLU A 4 -32.56 -17.01 5.53
C GLU A 4 -31.09 -17.43 5.63
N GLY A 5 -30.17 -16.49 5.45
CA GLY A 5 -28.76 -16.81 5.47
C GLY A 5 -27.83 -15.63 5.30
N LYS A 6 -27.04 -15.39 6.36
CA LYS A 6 -25.75 -14.66 6.40
C LYS A 6 -25.85 -13.16 6.67
N SER A 7 -25.71 -12.76 7.94
CA SER A 7 -25.12 -11.43 8.22
C SER A 7 -24.24 -11.33 9.47
N GLY A 8 -24.31 -12.22 10.46
CA GLY A 8 -23.48 -12.10 11.68
C GLY A 8 -22.22 -12.98 11.77
N ARG A 9 -22.05 -13.94 10.85
CA ARG A 9 -20.94 -14.92 10.86
C ARG A 9 -19.82 -14.58 9.86
N GLY A 10 -19.99 -13.48 9.13
CA GLY A 10 -19.08 -13.04 8.06
C GLY A 10 -17.92 -12.18 8.56
N ASP A 11 -18.13 -11.35 9.58
CA ASP A 11 -17.18 -10.30 9.94
C ASP A 11 -15.96 -10.80 10.73
N GLY A 12 -16.16 -11.75 11.66
CA GLY A 12 -15.03 -12.41 12.33
C GLY A 12 -14.17 -13.24 11.36
N HIS A 13 -14.79 -13.87 10.36
CA HIS A 13 -14.05 -14.59 9.31
C HIS A 13 -13.36 -13.62 8.34
N ARG A 14 -13.95 -12.46 8.07
CA ARG A 14 -13.40 -11.38 7.23
C ARG A 14 -12.20 -10.70 7.89
N LEU A 15 -12.27 -10.39 9.19
CA LEU A 15 -11.16 -9.81 9.96
C LEU A 15 -9.99 -10.80 10.13
N HIS A 16 -10.27 -12.08 10.34
CA HIS A 16 -9.23 -13.11 10.38
C HIS A 16 -8.61 -13.35 8.98
N LYS A 17 -9.39 -13.15 7.90
CA LYS A 17 -8.89 -13.13 6.52
C LYS A 17 -8.03 -11.90 6.23
N GLU A 18 -8.41 -10.73 6.73
CA GLU A 18 -7.65 -9.48 6.58
C GLU A 18 -6.29 -9.62 7.26
N ALA A 19 -6.27 -10.12 8.51
CA ALA A 19 -5.05 -10.35 9.27
C ALA A 19 -4.17 -11.48 8.68
N ASP A 20 -4.77 -12.55 8.12
CA ASP A 20 -4.04 -13.59 7.39
C ASP A 20 -3.49 -13.08 6.04
N SER A 21 -4.21 -12.18 5.39
CA SER A 21 -3.78 -11.50 4.17
C SER A 21 -2.61 -10.56 4.46
N GLU A 22 -2.68 -9.74 5.52
CA GLU A 22 -1.57 -8.89 5.96
C GLU A 22 -0.35 -9.73 6.39
N LYS A 23 -0.56 -10.84 7.11
CA LYS A 23 0.51 -11.79 7.42
C LYS A 23 1.18 -12.36 6.17
N LYS A 24 0.40 -12.76 5.16
CA LYS A 24 0.93 -13.29 3.89
C LYS A 24 1.65 -12.23 3.06
N VAL A 25 1.16 -10.98 3.08
CA VAL A 25 1.83 -9.85 2.43
C VAL A 25 3.17 -9.58 3.08
N ILE A 26 3.21 -9.58 4.41
CA ILE A 26 4.41 -9.35 5.21
C ILE A 26 5.41 -10.51 5.08
N GLU A 27 4.95 -11.76 5.16
CA GLU A 27 5.79 -12.95 4.99
C GLU A 27 6.28 -13.08 3.54
N GLY A 28 5.44 -12.72 2.57
CA GLY A 28 5.81 -12.61 1.16
C GLY A 28 6.80 -11.48 0.90
N SER A 29 6.71 -10.37 1.63
CA SER A 29 7.68 -9.28 1.59
C SER A 29 9.02 -9.73 2.16
N ALA A 30 9.04 -10.43 3.30
CA ALA A 30 10.26 -10.99 3.90
C ALA A 30 10.90 -12.08 3.01
N LYS A 31 10.10 -12.93 2.34
CA LYS A 31 10.61 -13.90 1.37
C LYS A 31 11.18 -13.23 0.12
N ARG A 32 10.64 -12.06 -0.29
CA ARG A 32 11.22 -11.23 -1.36
C ARG A 32 12.53 -10.56 -0.93
N SER A 33 12.60 -10.08 0.32
CA SER A 33 13.83 -9.53 0.90
C SER A 33 14.96 -10.56 1.01
N LEU A 34 14.64 -11.86 1.04
CA LEU A 34 15.60 -12.98 1.08
C LEU A 34 15.97 -13.53 -0.31
N GLN A 35 15.39 -13.04 -1.41
CA GLN A 35 15.98 -13.25 -2.75
C GLN A 35 17.25 -12.39 -2.89
N ILE A 36 18.28 -12.85 -2.20
CA ILE A 36 19.68 -12.49 -2.39
C ILE A 36 20.04 -12.76 -3.85
N VAL A 37 20.42 -11.71 -4.58
CA VAL A 37 21.29 -11.74 -5.78
C VAL A 37 20.86 -12.74 -6.86
N ASN A 38 19.56 -12.85 -7.15
CA ASN A 38 19.21 -13.12 -8.53
C ASN A 38 19.29 -11.75 -9.19
N MET A 39 20.34 -11.49 -9.96
CA MET A 39 20.43 -10.31 -10.82
C MET A 39 19.36 -10.49 -11.90
N GLY A 40 18.09 -10.34 -11.51
CA GLY A 40 16.97 -10.31 -12.40
C GLY A 40 17.28 -9.28 -13.46
N GLU A 41 16.96 -9.62 -14.71
CA GLU A 41 17.25 -8.78 -15.87
C GLU A 41 16.76 -7.35 -15.60
N VAL A 42 17.71 -6.43 -15.37
CA VAL A 42 17.38 -5.02 -15.12
C VAL A 42 17.02 -4.42 -16.46
N ASN A 43 15.81 -3.86 -16.59
CA ASN A 43 15.41 -3.18 -17.80
C ASN A 43 16.19 -1.88 -17.99
N LEU A 44 17.13 -1.90 -18.94
CA LEU A 44 17.99 -0.76 -19.23
C LEU A 44 17.32 0.29 -20.12
N VAL A 45 16.24 -0.08 -20.83
CA VAL A 45 15.52 0.78 -21.77
C VAL A 45 14.44 1.57 -21.05
N ASN A 46 13.60 0.88 -20.27
CA ASN A 46 12.60 1.51 -19.40
C ASN A 46 12.97 1.27 -17.94
N ARG A 47 13.62 2.27 -17.32
CA ARG A 47 14.01 2.23 -15.90
C ARG A 47 12.85 2.53 -14.94
N ASP A 48 11.69 2.95 -15.44
CA ASP A 48 10.48 3.28 -14.68
C ASP A 48 9.28 2.46 -15.20
N GLU A 49 9.37 1.13 -15.12
CA GLU A 49 8.33 0.21 -15.63
C GLU A 49 6.97 0.40 -14.96
N ASN A 50 6.96 0.77 -13.68
CA ASN A 50 5.76 0.98 -12.88
C ASN A 50 5.26 2.44 -12.92
N ASP A 51 5.92 3.30 -13.70
CA ASP A 51 5.55 4.71 -13.90
C ASP A 51 5.41 5.50 -12.59
N ILE A 52 6.23 5.18 -11.59
CA ILE A 52 6.19 5.82 -10.26
C ILE A 52 6.61 7.29 -10.33
N ASN A 53 7.41 7.64 -11.35
CA ASN A 53 7.97 8.96 -11.54
C ASN A 53 7.30 9.70 -12.72
N ASN A 54 6.06 9.38 -13.07
CA ASN A 54 5.34 10.09 -14.15
C ASN A 54 5.34 11.61 -13.94
N HIS A 55 5.10 12.05 -12.71
CA HIS A 55 4.99 13.47 -12.33
C HIS A 55 6.27 14.31 -12.55
N VAL A 56 7.45 13.71 -12.71
CA VAL A 56 8.71 14.44 -13.00
C VAL A 56 9.09 14.42 -14.50
N LYS A 57 8.27 13.78 -15.35
CA LYS A 57 8.43 13.81 -16.80
C LYS A 57 8.04 15.20 -17.29
N VAL A 58 9.06 16.03 -17.52
CA VAL A 58 8.92 17.40 -18.04
C VAL A 58 9.64 17.49 -19.38
N CYS A 59 8.88 17.81 -20.42
CA CYS A 59 9.34 18.08 -21.78
C CYS A 59 9.66 19.57 -21.98
N PHE A 60 10.35 19.92 -23.08
CA PHE A 60 10.72 21.30 -23.38
C PHE A 60 9.48 22.18 -23.57
N GLU A 61 8.49 21.64 -24.27
CA GLU A 61 7.22 22.27 -24.58
C GLU A 61 6.40 22.53 -23.30
N ASP A 62 6.49 21.66 -22.29
CA ASP A 62 5.79 21.87 -21.01
C ASP A 62 6.29 23.11 -20.25
N VAL A 63 7.52 23.57 -20.54
CA VAL A 63 8.17 24.69 -19.83
C VAL A 63 8.16 25.96 -20.65
N LEU A 64 8.41 25.86 -21.96
CA LEU A 64 8.71 27.01 -22.82
C LEU A 64 7.82 27.10 -24.06
N ALA A 65 6.70 26.37 -24.13
CA ALA A 65 5.80 26.41 -25.28
C ALA A 65 5.42 27.84 -25.71
N GLU A 66 5.71 28.15 -26.98
CA GLU A 66 5.28 29.38 -27.63
C GLU A 66 3.88 29.19 -28.25
N PRO A 67 2.96 30.16 -28.10
CA PRO A 67 1.65 30.13 -28.75
C PRO A 67 1.71 30.52 -30.23
N GLU A 68 0.72 30.11 -31.04
CA GLU A 68 0.69 30.27 -32.51
C GLU A 68 0.81 31.73 -33.03
N GLY A 69 0.71 32.74 -32.17
CA GLY A 69 0.85 34.16 -32.53
C GLY A 69 2.18 34.82 -32.12
N SER A 70 3.09 34.10 -31.47
CA SER A 70 4.34 34.68 -30.93
C SER A 70 5.49 33.68 -31.01
N HIS A 71 5.79 33.24 -32.24
CA HIS A 71 6.91 32.37 -32.52
C HIS A 71 8.23 33.13 -32.57
N SER A 72 9.20 32.65 -31.79
CA SER A 72 10.60 33.04 -31.96
C SER A 72 11.15 32.49 -33.28
N ILE A 73 12.31 33.02 -33.68
CA ILE A 73 12.99 32.58 -34.91
C ILE A 73 13.34 31.09 -34.78
N ASP A 74 13.07 30.30 -35.81
CA ASP A 74 13.28 28.83 -35.83
C ASP A 74 14.66 28.38 -35.31
N CYS A 75 15.72 29.15 -35.59
CA CYS A 75 17.06 28.83 -35.13
C CYS A 75 17.19 28.95 -33.60
N VAL A 76 16.57 29.96 -33.00
CA VAL A 76 16.54 30.18 -31.55
C VAL A 76 15.73 29.07 -30.89
N TRP A 77 14.58 28.74 -31.46
CA TRP A 77 13.73 27.65 -30.96
C TRP A 77 14.47 26.31 -30.95
N LYS A 78 15.10 25.93 -32.07
CA LYS A 78 15.89 24.69 -32.18
C LYS A 78 17.11 24.67 -31.26
N LEU A 79 17.84 25.79 -31.16
CA LEU A 79 19.00 25.88 -30.27
C LEU A 79 18.58 25.77 -28.80
N SER A 80 17.47 26.41 -28.44
CA SER A 80 16.91 26.34 -27.08
C SER A 80 16.47 24.92 -26.74
N TYR A 81 15.78 24.23 -27.65
CA TYR A 81 15.42 22.82 -27.50
C TYR A 81 16.66 21.94 -27.29
N CYS A 82 17.70 22.11 -28.11
CA CYS A 82 18.94 21.34 -27.99
C CYS A 82 19.67 21.62 -26.67
N CYS A 83 19.83 22.90 -26.32
CA CYS A 83 20.50 23.34 -25.11
C CYS A 83 19.78 22.83 -23.85
N PHE A 84 18.44 22.93 -23.81
CA PHE A 84 17.63 22.45 -22.69
C PHE A 84 17.80 20.94 -22.49
N ASN A 85 17.64 20.14 -23.53
CA ASN A 85 17.74 18.68 -23.43
C ASN A 85 19.17 18.23 -23.10
N CYS A 86 20.19 18.88 -23.68
CA CYS A 86 21.58 18.59 -23.39
C CYS A 86 21.93 18.92 -21.93
N SER A 87 21.60 20.14 -21.47
CA SER A 87 21.86 20.56 -20.09
C SER A 87 21.13 19.67 -19.08
N LYS A 88 19.83 19.39 -19.30
CA LYS A 88 19.05 18.49 -18.45
C LYS A 88 19.68 17.10 -18.38
N GLY A 89 20.04 16.52 -19.53
CA GLY A 89 20.66 15.20 -19.60
C GLY A 89 22.03 15.13 -18.92
N CYS A 90 22.90 16.10 -19.19
CA CYS A 90 24.23 16.17 -18.58
C CYS A 90 24.16 16.35 -17.07
N CYS A 91 23.40 17.33 -16.58
CA CYS A 91 23.28 17.58 -15.14
C CYS A 91 22.66 16.40 -14.41
N TYR A 92 21.60 15.79 -14.95
CA TYR A 92 21.01 14.59 -14.39
C TYR A 92 21.99 13.42 -14.33
N ASN A 93 22.70 13.13 -15.43
CA ASN A 93 23.66 12.03 -15.46
C ASN A 93 24.83 12.23 -14.49
N LEU A 94 25.34 13.46 -14.36
CA LEU A 94 26.37 13.78 -13.38
C LEU A 94 25.89 13.55 -11.95
N LEU A 95 24.68 14.01 -11.62
CA LEU A 95 24.06 13.75 -10.32
C LEU A 95 23.81 12.26 -10.09
N ALA A 96 23.36 11.52 -11.11
CA ALA A 96 23.13 10.09 -11.01
C ALA A 96 24.44 9.31 -10.77
N ILE A 97 25.55 9.72 -11.37
CA ILE A 97 26.86 9.09 -11.13
C ILE A 97 27.35 9.40 -9.72
N LEU A 98 27.30 10.66 -9.30
CA LEU A 98 27.84 11.10 -8.02
C LEU A 98 27.00 10.65 -6.83
N CYS A 99 25.68 10.69 -6.97
CA CYS A 99 24.73 10.47 -5.88
C CYS A 99 23.89 9.21 -6.04
N GLY A 100 23.72 8.67 -7.25
CA GLY A 100 22.87 7.50 -7.49
C GLY A 100 23.42 6.22 -6.84
N ILE A 101 24.71 5.93 -7.00
CA ILE A 101 25.33 4.73 -6.40
C ILE A 101 25.32 4.83 -4.85
N PRO A 102 25.76 5.94 -4.22
CA PRO A 102 25.65 6.08 -2.77
C PRO A 102 24.21 5.97 -2.27
N SER A 103 23.24 6.57 -2.96
CA SER A 103 21.84 6.49 -2.58
C SER A 103 21.30 5.06 -2.66
N ALA A 104 21.63 4.31 -3.71
CA ALA A 104 21.24 2.91 -3.84
C ALA A 104 21.80 2.05 -2.69
N LEU A 105 23.05 2.30 -2.28
CA LEU A 105 23.66 1.63 -1.13
C LEU A 105 22.94 1.97 0.18
N CYS A 106 22.64 3.25 0.42
CA CYS A 106 21.90 3.69 1.61
C CYS A 106 20.52 3.02 1.69
N TRP A 107 19.76 3.02 0.60
CA TRP A 107 18.44 2.37 0.57
C TRP A 107 18.54 0.86 0.76
N GLY A 108 19.53 0.20 0.15
CA GLY A 108 19.75 -1.24 0.35
C GLY A 108 20.03 -1.59 1.81
N PHE A 109 20.85 -0.78 2.49
CA PHE A 109 21.15 -0.97 3.92
C PHE A 109 19.92 -0.72 4.81
N GLU A 110 19.18 0.34 4.55
CA GLU A 110 17.95 0.67 5.29
C GLU A 110 16.94 -0.49 5.22
N PHE A 111 16.66 -1.00 4.02
CA PHE A 111 15.75 -2.12 3.84
C PHE A 111 16.27 -3.42 4.49
N ALA A 112 17.58 -3.63 4.56
CA ALA A 112 18.16 -4.78 5.26
C ALA A 112 17.91 -4.69 6.78
N ILE A 113 18.08 -3.51 7.39
CA ILE A 113 17.79 -3.29 8.82
C ILE A 113 16.29 -3.50 9.10
N ILE A 114 15.43 -2.89 8.28
CA ILE A 114 13.97 -3.03 8.42
C ILE A 114 13.58 -4.52 8.35
N ALA A 115 14.11 -5.27 7.39
CA ALA A 115 13.84 -6.70 7.26
C ALA A 115 14.30 -7.49 8.49
N PHE A 116 15.51 -7.21 8.99
CA PHE A 116 16.02 -7.85 10.21
C PHE A 116 15.10 -7.58 11.41
N TYR A 117 14.79 -6.31 11.67
CA TYR A 117 13.92 -5.93 12.78
C TYR A 117 12.53 -6.57 12.67
N HIS A 118 11.98 -6.60 11.45
CA HIS A 118 10.68 -7.20 11.20
C HIS A 118 10.66 -8.70 11.52
N ILE A 119 11.68 -9.45 11.08
CA ILE A 119 11.75 -10.90 11.28
C ILE A 119 12.01 -11.24 12.75
N TRP A 120 13.00 -10.59 13.36
CA TRP A 120 13.51 -10.98 14.68
C TRP A 120 12.74 -10.36 15.85
N TYR A 121 12.11 -9.20 15.64
CA TYR A 121 11.41 -8.48 16.71
C TYR A 121 9.93 -8.33 16.44
N LEU A 122 9.53 -7.75 15.29
CA LEU A 122 8.13 -7.40 15.08
C LEU A 122 7.23 -8.64 14.94
N THR A 123 7.69 -9.65 14.21
CA THR A 123 6.93 -10.89 14.00
C THR A 123 6.62 -11.65 15.30
N PRO A 124 7.58 -11.91 16.21
CA PRO A 124 7.27 -12.54 17.50
C PRO A 124 6.44 -11.63 18.41
N CYS A 125 6.69 -10.31 18.43
CA CYS A 125 5.87 -9.37 19.18
C CYS A 125 4.41 -9.39 18.72
N LEU A 126 4.17 -9.37 17.41
CA LEU A 126 2.83 -9.46 16.85
C LEU A 126 2.17 -10.80 17.20
N ARG A 127 2.93 -11.91 17.17
CA ARG A 127 2.45 -13.23 17.62
C ARG A 127 2.01 -13.21 19.09
N ALA A 128 2.81 -12.62 19.98
CA ALA A 128 2.45 -12.47 21.38
C ALA A 128 1.22 -11.58 21.58
N TYR A 129 1.14 -10.47 20.83
CA TYR A 129 0.00 -9.56 20.88
C TYR A 129 -1.30 -10.25 20.44
N MET A 130 -1.28 -11.01 19.34
CA MET A 130 -2.44 -11.78 18.89
C MET A 130 -2.93 -12.79 19.94
N ILE A 131 -2.02 -13.44 20.68
CA ILE A 131 -2.40 -14.35 21.77
C ILE A 131 -3.15 -13.58 22.86
N ASN A 132 -2.63 -12.42 23.28
CA ASN A 132 -3.26 -11.58 24.30
C ASN A 132 -4.62 -11.06 23.84
N CYS A 133 -4.72 -10.55 22.62
CA CYS A 133 -5.99 -10.10 22.04
C CYS A 133 -7.00 -11.24 21.92
N GLY A 134 -6.57 -12.45 21.55
CA GLY A 134 -7.46 -13.61 21.49
C GLY A 134 -8.08 -13.97 22.85
N MET A 135 -7.35 -13.74 23.95
CA MET A 135 -7.91 -13.91 25.30
C MET A 135 -8.91 -12.80 25.62
N MET A 136 -8.61 -11.55 25.29
CA MET A 136 -9.55 -10.44 25.46
C MET A 136 -10.82 -10.60 24.63
N GLN A 137 -10.72 -11.08 23.39
CA GLN A 137 -11.88 -11.32 22.55
C GLN A 137 -12.84 -12.34 23.19
N LYS A 138 -12.31 -13.41 23.79
CA LYS A 138 -13.13 -14.37 24.54
C LYS A 138 -13.78 -13.73 25.76
N TYR A 139 -13.03 -12.94 26.51
CA TYR A 139 -13.55 -12.22 27.68
C TYR A 139 -14.70 -11.28 27.30
N PHE A 140 -14.50 -10.41 26.31
CA PHE A 140 -15.53 -9.51 25.80
C PHE A 140 -16.73 -10.27 25.22
N GLY A 141 -16.50 -11.36 24.47
CA GLY A 141 -17.57 -12.20 23.93
C GLY A 141 -18.46 -12.77 25.03
N THR A 142 -17.86 -13.27 26.11
CA THR A 142 -18.61 -13.76 27.28
C THR A 142 -19.37 -12.63 27.97
N CYS A 143 -18.76 -11.47 28.20
CA CYS A 143 -19.44 -10.32 28.79
C CYS A 143 -20.65 -9.87 27.96
N LEU A 144 -20.50 -9.81 26.63
CA LEU A 144 -21.61 -9.47 25.74
C LEU A 144 -22.74 -10.51 25.82
N GLN A 145 -22.42 -11.80 25.82
CA GLN A 145 -23.44 -12.85 25.96
C GLN A 145 -24.16 -12.80 27.31
N CYS A 146 -23.44 -12.59 28.42
CA CYS A 146 -24.05 -12.52 29.73
C CYS A 146 -24.91 -11.27 29.94
N CYS A 147 -24.49 -10.11 29.43
CA CYS A 147 -25.17 -8.84 29.68
C CYS A 147 -26.15 -8.46 28.58
N ILE A 148 -25.71 -8.48 27.32
CA ILE A 148 -26.49 -8.00 26.17
C ILE A 148 -27.44 -9.09 25.68
N GLY A 149 -27.05 -10.37 25.75
CA GLY A 149 -27.89 -11.50 25.34
C GLY A 149 -29.30 -11.47 25.92
N PRO A 150 -29.46 -11.41 27.26
CA PRO A 150 -30.77 -11.33 27.91
C PRO A 150 -31.58 -10.08 27.53
N ILE A 151 -30.90 -8.95 27.34
CA ILE A 151 -31.55 -7.68 26.97
C ILE A 151 -32.10 -7.77 25.54
N CYS A 152 -31.32 -8.33 24.61
CA CYS A 152 -31.79 -8.54 23.24
C CYS A 152 -32.95 -9.54 23.18
N GLU A 153 -32.88 -10.62 23.96
CA GLU A 153 -33.95 -11.62 24.05
C GLU A 153 -35.26 -11.00 24.56
N THR A 154 -35.19 -10.23 25.65
CA THR A 154 -36.37 -9.55 26.21
C THR A 154 -36.94 -8.49 25.26
N CYS A 155 -36.11 -7.67 24.62
CA CYS A 155 -36.55 -6.73 23.59
C CYS A 155 -37.23 -7.44 22.40
N GLY A 156 -36.67 -8.58 21.95
CA GLY A 156 -37.27 -9.39 20.89
C GLY A 156 -38.67 -9.91 21.26
N LEU A 157 -38.86 -10.35 22.51
CA LEU A 157 -40.18 -10.76 23.02
C LEU A 157 -41.18 -9.60 23.04
N PHE A 158 -40.74 -8.40 23.43
CA PHE A 158 -41.61 -7.20 23.40
C PHE A 158 -42.13 -6.88 22.00
N PHE A 159 -41.27 -6.93 20.98
CA PHE A 159 -41.69 -6.64 19.60
C PHE A 159 -42.51 -7.78 18.98
N SER A 160 -42.26 -9.04 19.37
CA SER A 160 -43.04 -10.20 18.92
C SER A 160 -44.51 -10.14 19.35
N GLN A 161 -44.80 -9.51 20.49
CA GLN A 161 -46.16 -9.36 21.01
C GLN A 161 -46.99 -8.31 20.24
N ILE A 162 -46.39 -7.50 19.36
CA ILE A 162 -47.09 -6.48 18.57
C ILE A 162 -47.69 -7.14 17.32
N THR A 163 -49.00 -7.43 17.36
CA THR A 163 -49.74 -7.92 16.20
C THR A 163 -50.39 -6.76 15.44
N VAL A 164 -49.90 -6.45 14.23
CA VAL A 164 -50.52 -5.45 13.35
C VAL A 164 -51.73 -6.08 12.66
N LYS A 165 -52.93 -5.55 12.94
CA LYS A 165 -54.13 -5.88 12.18
C LYS A 165 -54.26 -4.91 11.02
N ASN A 166 -54.19 -5.42 9.79
CA ASN A 166 -54.41 -4.61 8.61
C ASN A 166 -55.92 -4.35 8.46
N VAL A 167 -56.30 -3.08 8.33
CA VAL A 167 -57.67 -2.61 8.09
C VAL A 167 -57.86 -2.34 6.61
#